data_AF-A0A4Q3CWH3-F1
#
_entry.id   AF-A0A4Q3CWH3-F1
#
_cell.length_a   1.000
_cell.length_b   1.000
_cell.length_c   1.000
_cell.angle_alpha   90.00
_cell.angle_beta   90.00
_cell.angle_gamma   90.00
#
_symmetry.space_group_name_H-M   'P 1'
#
loop_
_entity.id
_entity.type
_entity.pdbx_description
1 polymer ?
#
loop_
_entity_poly.entity_id
_entity_poly.type
_entity_poly.pdbx_seq_one_letter_code
_entity_poly.pdbx_strand_id
1 'polypeptide(L)'
;MPAAFFFDPDAYFTEERVLVGRRAAGAAFLRAAVEGRGRDPLTFYAGRKKNLDQLNEAIRSIDSAAKADWIPINRTDMLAKVGTMFRPDPALGGDGRIRLRSGPAAY
;
A
#
# COMPACT_ATOMS: atom_id res chain seq x y z
N MET A 1 15.65 2.72 -0.97
CA MET A 1 15.08 2.43 0.36
C MET A 1 13.75 1.72 0.15
N PRO A 2 13.49 0.58 0.81
CA PRO A 2 12.23 -0.12 0.67
C PRO A 2 11.10 0.67 1.36
N ALA A 3 9.91 0.71 0.75
CA ALA A 3 8.73 1.35 1.31
C ALA A 3 7.52 0.42 1.16
N ALA A 4 6.66 0.39 2.17
CA ALA A 4 5.38 -0.28 2.11
C ALA A 4 4.28 0.69 1.68
N PHE A 5 3.36 0.26 0.83
CA PHE A 5 2.22 1.07 0.40
C PHE A 5 0.98 0.62 1.16
N PHE A 6 0.34 1.51 1.92
CA PHE A 6 -0.97 1.23 2.47
C PHE A 6 -1.97 1.04 1.32
N PHE A 7 -2.63 -0.11 1.30
CA PHE A 7 -3.58 -0.45 0.25
C PHE A 7 -5.03 -0.42 0.76
N ASP A 8 -5.81 0.46 0.14
CA ASP A 8 -7.26 0.50 0.22
C ASP A 8 -7.80 0.55 -1.22
N PRO A 9 -8.68 -0.39 -1.63
CA PRO A 9 -9.27 -0.40 -2.97
C PRO A 9 -9.83 0.96 -3.39
N ASP A 10 -10.47 1.69 -2.48
CA ASP A 10 -11.09 2.99 -2.78
C ASP A 10 -10.09 4.11 -3.06
N ALA A 11 -8.83 3.92 -2.65
CA ALA A 11 -7.74 4.86 -2.86
C ALA A 11 -7.05 4.67 -4.22
N TYR A 12 -7.15 3.49 -4.84
CA TYR A 12 -6.41 3.14 -6.05
C TYR A 12 -7.30 2.79 -7.25
N PHE A 13 -8.51 2.27 -7.03
CA PHE A 13 -9.42 1.90 -8.11
C PHE A 13 -10.45 2.99 -8.40
N THR A 14 -10.68 3.23 -9.68
CA THR A 14 -11.57 4.28 -10.20
C THR A 14 -12.94 3.76 -10.66
N GLU A 15 -13.17 2.47 -10.60
CA GLU A 15 -14.38 1.86 -11.13
C GLU A 15 -15.57 2.11 -10.18
N GLU A 16 -16.71 2.49 -10.79
CA GLU A 16 -18.04 2.74 -10.18
C GLU A 16 -18.38 4.14 -9.60
N ARG A 17 -17.45 5.10 -9.45
CA ARG A 17 -17.84 6.46 -8.98
C ARG A 17 -16.96 7.59 -9.51
N VAL A 18 -17.54 8.78 -9.64
CA VAL A 18 -16.92 10.02 -10.16
C VAL A 18 -15.49 10.19 -9.65
N LEU A 19 -14.57 10.40 -10.59
CA LEU A 19 -13.14 10.59 -10.38
C LEU A 19 -12.91 11.89 -9.56
N VAL A 20 -12.82 11.76 -8.25
CA VAL A 20 -12.37 12.82 -7.34
C VAL A 20 -10.84 12.82 -7.27
N GLY A 21 -10.21 14.00 -7.21
CA GLY A 21 -8.76 14.18 -7.39
C GLY A 21 -7.84 13.25 -6.58
N ARG A 22 -8.30 12.76 -5.42
CA ARG A 22 -7.58 11.76 -4.59
C ARG A 22 -7.38 10.41 -5.29
N ARG A 23 -8.35 9.94 -6.09
CA ARG A 23 -8.25 8.67 -6.84
C ARG A 23 -7.30 8.79 -8.02
N ALA A 24 -7.34 9.90 -8.74
CA ALA A 24 -6.40 10.20 -9.83
C ALA A 24 -4.95 10.23 -9.32
N ALA A 25 -4.73 10.88 -8.17
CA ALA A 25 -3.43 10.91 -7.52
C ALA A 25 -2.97 9.49 -7.11
N GLY A 26 -3.84 8.69 -6.49
CA GLY A 26 -3.51 7.31 -6.11
C GLY A 26 -3.09 6.43 -7.29
N ALA A 27 -3.82 6.51 -8.40
CA ALA A 27 -3.48 5.78 -9.63
C ALA A 27 -2.15 6.23 -10.25
N ALA A 28 -1.90 7.55 -10.31
CA ALA A 28 -0.64 8.10 -10.80
C ALA A 28 0.55 7.70 -9.92
N PHE A 29 0.38 7.72 -8.59
CA PHE A 29 1.39 7.26 -7.65
C PHE A 29 1.68 5.76 -7.78
N LEU A 30 0.66 4.92 -7.97
CA LEU A 30 0.87 3.49 -8.20
C LEU A 30 1.66 3.24 -9.48
N ARG A 31 1.33 3.93 -10.58
CA ARG A 31 2.11 3.84 -11.82
C ARG A 31 3.56 4.27 -11.62
N ALA A 32 3.78 5.43 -10.99
CA ALA A 32 5.13 5.92 -10.71
C ALA A 32 5.92 4.97 -9.79
N ALA A 33 5.27 4.35 -8.81
CA ALA A 33 5.90 3.35 -7.95
C ALA A 33 6.29 2.09 -8.74
N VAL A 34 5.41 1.61 -9.63
CA VAL A 34 5.70 0.45 -10.49
C VAL A 34 6.85 0.76 -11.43
N GLU A 35 6.85 1.89 -12.12
CA GLU A 35 7.92 2.29 -13.05
C GLU A 35 9.25 2.56 -12.32
N GLY A 36 9.18 3.16 -11.13
CA GLY A 36 10.36 3.51 -10.32
C GLY A 36 10.96 2.38 -9.50
N ARG A 37 10.32 1.19 -9.43
CA ARG A 37 10.78 0.08 -8.57
C ARG A 37 12.08 -0.59 -9.02
N GLY A 38 12.49 -0.39 -10.27
CA GLY A 38 13.54 -1.19 -10.89
C GLY A 38 13.16 -2.67 -10.94
N ARG A 39 13.92 -3.53 -10.26
CA ARG A 39 13.68 -5.00 -10.21
C ARG A 39 13.10 -5.48 -8.88
N ASP A 40 12.95 -4.58 -7.91
CA ASP A 40 12.51 -4.95 -6.57
C ASP A 40 10.98 -5.10 -6.52
N PRO A 41 10.46 -6.01 -5.68
CA PRO A 41 9.03 -6.12 -5.45
C PRO A 41 8.50 -4.89 -4.71
N LEU A 42 7.25 -4.52 -5.03
CA LEU A 42 6.52 -3.49 -4.29
C LEU A 42 5.87 -4.12 -3.07
N THR A 43 6.11 -3.59 -1.88
CA THR A 43 5.50 -4.10 -0.65
C THR A 43 4.19 -3.37 -0.35
N PHE A 44 3.11 -4.10 -0.08
CA PHE A 44 1.81 -3.53 0.25
C PHE A 44 1.36 -3.93 1.64
N TYR A 45 0.86 -2.97 2.40
CA TYR A 45 0.29 -3.17 3.72
C TYR A 45 -1.24 -3.08 3.64
N ALA A 46 -1.92 -4.22 3.81
CA ALA A 46 -3.35 -4.35 3.53
C ALA A 46 -4.05 -5.35 4.46
N GLY A 47 -5.34 -5.13 4.73
CA GLY A 47 -6.13 -5.99 5.61
C GLY A 47 -6.68 -7.28 4.98
N ARG A 48 -7.15 -7.24 3.72
CA ARG A 48 -7.80 -8.38 3.07
C ARG A 48 -6.99 -8.90 1.89
N LYS A 49 -6.76 -10.22 1.85
CA LYS A 49 -6.03 -10.88 0.74
C LYS A 49 -6.74 -10.74 -0.61
N LYS A 50 -8.09 -10.73 -0.64
CA LYS A 50 -8.89 -10.56 -1.88
C LYS A 50 -8.55 -9.28 -2.65
N ASN A 51 -8.16 -8.23 -1.92
CA ASN A 51 -7.79 -6.94 -2.50
C ASN A 51 -6.41 -6.98 -3.17
N LEU A 52 -5.58 -7.99 -2.86
CA LEU A 52 -4.26 -8.19 -3.46
C LEU A 52 -4.34 -8.82 -4.84
N ASP A 53 -5.35 -9.64 -5.12
CA ASP A 53 -5.47 -10.27 -6.45
C ASP A 53 -5.75 -9.20 -7.50
N GLN A 54 -6.67 -8.28 -7.21
CA GLN A 54 -6.95 -7.09 -8.04
C GLN A 54 -5.73 -6.17 -8.16
N LEU A 55 -5.01 -5.96 -7.06
CA LEU A 55 -3.80 -5.14 -7.07
C LEU A 55 -2.69 -5.78 -7.92
N ASN A 56 -2.50 -7.09 -7.81
CA ASN A 56 -1.54 -7.83 -8.62
C ASN A 56 -1.88 -7.72 -10.11
N GLU A 57 -3.17 -7.81 -10.45
CA GLU A 57 -3.64 -7.62 -11.82
C GLU A 57 -3.35 -6.18 -12.31
N ALA A 58 -3.66 -5.17 -11.49
CA ALA A 58 -3.40 -3.77 -11.82
C ALA A 58 -1.91 -3.44 -11.96
N ILE A 59 -1.05 -4.03 -11.14
CA ILE A 59 0.40 -3.85 -11.23
C ILE A 59 0.94 -4.56 -12.48
N ARG A 60 0.45 -5.77 -12.78
CA ARG A 60 0.84 -6.53 -13.97
C ARG A 60 0.37 -5.90 -15.28
N SER A 61 -0.74 -5.17 -15.27
CA SER A 61 -1.21 -4.42 -16.45
C SER A 61 -0.33 -3.20 -16.75
N ILE A 62 0.37 -2.66 -15.75
CA ILE A 62 1.39 -1.62 -15.94
C ILE A 62 2.72 -2.24 -16.37
N ASP A 63 3.18 -3.28 -15.67
CA ASP A 63 4.40 -4.02 -16.00
C ASP A 63 4.27 -5.49 -15.61
N SER A 64 4.35 -6.38 -16.60
CA SER A 64 4.15 -7.82 -16.44
C SER A 64 5.22 -8.51 -15.57
N ALA A 65 6.41 -7.91 -15.42
CA ALA A 65 7.48 -8.41 -14.57
C ALA A 65 7.34 -7.94 -13.11
N ALA A 66 6.37 -7.07 -12.81
CA ALA A 66 6.19 -6.52 -11.48
C ALA A 66 5.65 -7.57 -10.50
N LYS A 67 6.21 -7.55 -9.29
CA LYS A 67 5.81 -8.41 -8.17
C LYS A 67 5.34 -7.54 -7.02
N ALA A 68 4.30 -7.98 -6.34
CA ALA A 68 3.81 -7.38 -5.11
C ALA A 68 4.03 -8.32 -3.94
N ASP A 69 4.70 -7.83 -2.90
CA ASP A 69 4.79 -8.47 -1.60
C ASP A 69 3.69 -7.91 -0.69
N TRP A 70 3.24 -8.71 0.27
CA TRP A 70 2.15 -8.33 1.17
C TRP A 70 2.51 -8.46 2.64
N ILE A 71 2.16 -7.42 3.38
CA ILE A 71 2.19 -7.37 4.83
C ILE A 71 0.75 -7.26 5.35
N PRO A 72 0.26 -8.24 6.12
CA PRO A 72 -1.04 -8.15 6.78
C PRO A 72 -1.12 -6.99 7.77
N ILE A 73 -2.29 -6.36 7.90
CA ILE A 73 -2.51 -5.21 8.82
C ILE A 73 -2.28 -5.51 10.31
N ASN A 74 -2.22 -6.79 10.69
CA ASN A 74 -1.91 -7.23 12.04
C ASN A 74 -0.43 -7.58 12.26
N ARG A 75 0.42 -7.46 11.24
CA ARG A 75 1.86 -7.78 11.27
C ARG A 75 2.72 -6.51 11.28
N THR A 76 2.54 -5.70 12.32
CA THR A 76 3.34 -4.48 12.54
C THR A 76 4.83 -4.76 12.69
N ASP A 77 5.19 -5.97 13.14
CA ASP A 77 6.56 -6.46 13.20
C ASP A 77 7.22 -6.57 11.81
N MET A 78 6.46 -6.98 10.79
CA MET A 78 6.95 -7.03 9.42
C MET A 78 7.02 -5.61 8.82
N LEU A 79 6.03 -4.76 9.12
CA LEU A 79 6.05 -3.37 8.68
C LEU A 79 7.25 -2.60 9.26
N ALA A 80 7.60 -2.86 10.52
CA ALA A 80 8.76 -2.27 11.18
C ALA A 80 10.09 -2.61 10.48
N LYS A 81 10.20 -3.80 9.87
CA LYS A 81 11.39 -4.18 9.08
C LYS A 81 11.53 -3.39 7.78
N VAL A 82 10.43 -2.93 7.20
CA VAL A 82 10.44 -2.05 6.02
C VAL A 82 10.85 -0.63 6.41
N GLY A 83 10.44 -0.18 7.60
CA GLY A 83 10.82 1.10 8.20
C GLY A 83 10.06 2.32 7.67
N THR A 84 9.51 2.26 6.46
CA THR A 84 8.72 3.35 5.86
C THR A 84 7.41 2.85 5.29
N MET A 85 6.32 3.60 5.51
CA MET A 85 5.02 3.36 4.89
C MET A 85 4.46 4.61 4.21
N PHE A 86 4.06 4.48 2.95
CA PHE A 86 3.24 5.48 2.26
C PHE A 86 1.76 5.29 2.61
N ARG A 87 1.10 6.35 3.08
CA ARG A 87 -0.33 6.35 3.41
C ARG A 87 -1.06 7.46 2.64
N PRO A 88 -1.99 7.14 1.73
CA PRO A 88 -2.68 8.13 0.88
C PRO A 88 -3.88 8.81 1.58
N ASP A 89 -3.83 8.92 2.91
CA ASP A 89 -4.92 9.43 3.74
C ASP A 89 -4.40 10.01 5.07
N PRO A 90 -5.17 10.90 5.73
CA PRO A 90 -4.72 11.56 6.96
C PRO A 90 -4.88 10.71 8.24
N ALA A 91 -5.30 9.44 8.16
CA ALA A 91 -5.64 8.61 9.31
C ALA A 91 -4.43 8.00 10.05
N LEU A 92 -3.39 8.81 10.26
CA LEU A 92 -2.18 8.44 11.02
C LEU A 92 -2.47 8.06 12.47
N GLY A 93 -3.48 8.69 13.10
CA GLY A 93 -3.87 8.39 14.47
C GLY A 93 -4.36 6.94 14.65
N GLY A 94 -4.97 6.36 13.61
CA GLY A 94 -5.36 4.95 13.60
C GLY A 94 -4.14 4.02 13.62
N ASP A 95 -3.14 4.32 12.81
CA ASP A 95 -1.90 3.54 12.75
C ASP A 95 -1.09 3.62 14.04
N GLY A 96 -0.94 4.82 14.62
CA GLY A 96 -0.25 4.98 15.90
C GLY A 96 -0.87 4.11 16.99
N ARG A 97 -2.21 4.04 17.05
CA ARG A 97 -2.92 3.14 17.98
C ARG A 97 -2.67 1.66 17.69
N ILE A 98 -2.58 1.26 16.43
CA ILE A 98 -2.28 -0.13 16.06
C ILE A 98 -0.85 -0.49 16.51
N ARG A 99 0.12 0.43 16.32
CA ARG A 99 1.51 0.20 16.67
C ARG A 99 1.74 0.07 18.19
N LEU A 100 0.91 0.70 19.02
CA LEU A 100 0.92 0.50 20.48
C LEU A 100 0.79 -0.97 20.91
N ARG A 101 0.25 -1.85 20.06
CA ARG A 101 0.24 -3.31 20.31
C ARG A 101 1.64 -3.91 20.40
N SER A 102 2.64 -3.24 19.83
CA SER A 102 4.05 -3.63 19.89
C SER A 102 4.77 -3.06 21.13
N GLY A 103 4.11 -2.18 21.88
CA GLY A 103 4.64 -1.54 23.08
C GLY A 103 4.32 -0.04 23.16
N PRO A 104 4.39 0.57 24.37
CA PRO A 104 4.05 1.98 24.58
C PRO A 104 5.00 2.97 23.89
N ALA A 105 6.22 2.55 23.57
CA ALA A 105 7.19 3.35 22.82
C ALA A 105 6.97 3.33 21.29
N ALA A 106 5.98 2.57 20.79
CA ALA A 106 5.74 2.38 19.36
C ALA A 106 4.66 3.29 18.77
N TYR A 107 4.14 4.27 19.52
CA TYR A 107 3.13 5.23 19.03
C TYR A 107 3.66 6.04 17.83
#